data_AF-A0A1A8EX07-F1
#
_entry.id   AF-A0A1A8EX07-F1
#
_cell.length_a   1.000
_cell.length_b   1.000
_cell.length_c   1.000
_cell.angle_alpha   90.00
_cell.angle_beta   90.00
_cell.angle_gamma   90.00
#
_symmetry.space_group_name_H-M   'P 1'
#
loop_
_entity.id
_entity.type
_entity.pdbx_description
1 polymer ?
#
loop_
_entity_poly.entity_id
_entity_poly.type
_entity_poly.pdbx_seq_one_letter_code
_entity_poly.pdbx_strand_id
1 'polypeptide(L)'
;GGSCLDRYNMFFCECPPGYSGPLCDINKQAYKESRWTIVALPLLCLCMVILIIGLTSMILSAKKKRQSEGVYSPSTQELAGARLEMDSMLKVPPEERLI
;
A
#
# COMPACT_ATOMS: atom_id res chain seq x y z
N GLY A 1 30.32 36.23 12.56
CA GLY A 1 30.95 36.56 13.85
C GLY A 1 30.22 35.81 14.94
N GLY A 2 30.92 34.93 15.66
CA GLY A 2 30.45 34.33 16.92
C GLY A 2 31.25 34.90 18.09
N SER A 3 30.78 34.66 19.32
CA SER A 3 31.46 35.12 20.54
C SER A 3 32.15 33.94 21.22
N CYS A 4 33.48 33.97 21.31
CA CYS A 4 34.25 32.94 22.00
C CYS A 4 34.62 33.40 23.41
N LEU A 5 34.27 32.57 24.38
CA LEU A 5 34.57 32.77 25.80
C LEU A 5 35.69 31.80 26.18
N ASP A 6 36.78 32.34 26.71
CA ASP A 6 37.88 31.55 27.24
C ASP A 6 37.55 31.07 28.66
N ARG A 7 37.67 29.76 28.91
CA ARG A 7 37.50 29.15 30.25
C ARG A 7 38.81 28.48 30.63
N TYR A 8 39.00 28.23 31.93
CA TYR A 8 40.19 27.51 32.42
C TYR A 8 40.39 26.19 31.68
N ASN A 9 41.44 26.15 30.85
CA ASN A 9 41.89 25.02 30.04
C ASN A 9 41.03 24.65 28.81
N MET A 10 39.99 25.41 28.43
CA MET A 10 39.21 25.18 27.21
C MET A 10 38.43 26.42 26.75
N PHE A 11 38.34 26.67 25.44
CA PHE A 11 37.52 27.74 24.87
C PHE A 11 36.13 27.22 24.47
N PHE A 12 35.09 28.03 24.65
CA PHE A 12 33.74 27.74 24.18
C PHE A 12 33.21 28.90 23.34
N CYS A 13 32.79 28.61 22.11
CA CYS A 13 32.22 29.61 21.21
C CYS A 13 30.70 29.52 21.16
N GLU A 14 30.03 30.63 21.42
CA GLU A 14 28.61 30.80 21.21
C GLU A 14 28.37 31.23 19.76
N CYS A 15 27.80 30.30 18.98
CA CYS A 15 27.62 30.47 17.55
C CYS A 15 26.27 31.10 17.20
N PRO A 16 26.22 31.97 16.18
CA PRO A 16 24.96 32.52 15.68
C PRO A 16 24.05 31.41 15.13
N PRO A 17 22.73 31.66 15.06
CA PRO A 17 21.79 30.69 14.51
C PRO A 17 22.18 30.33 13.08
N GLY A 18 22.26 29.03 12.79
CA GLY A 18 22.70 28.53 11.48
C GLY A 18 24.16 28.07 11.44
N TYR A 19 24.93 28.18 12.52
CA TYR A 19 26.30 27.66 12.60
C TYR A 19 26.48 26.73 13.81
N SER A 20 27.47 25.84 13.75
CA SER A 20 27.83 24.82 14.74
C SER A 20 29.35 24.58 14.73
N GLY A 21 29.81 23.79 15.70
CA GLY A 21 31.21 23.39 15.82
C GLY A 21 31.95 24.24 16.85
N PRO A 22 33.15 23.81 17.26
CA PRO A 22 33.93 24.46 18.32
C PRO A 22 34.30 25.90 17.95
N LEU A 23 34.46 26.19 16.66
CA LEU A 23 34.82 27.50 16.11
C LEU A 23 33.72 28.10 15.23
N CYS A 24 32.49 27.59 15.33
CA CYS A 24 31.37 28.02 14.49
C CYS A 24 31.59 27.86 12.96
N ASP A 25 32.43 26.91 12.55
CA ASP A 25 32.79 26.68 11.13
C ASP A 25 31.77 25.78 10.39
N ILE A 26 30.94 25.04 11.13
CA ILE A 26 29.97 24.11 10.54
C ILE A 26 28.68 24.86 10.27
N ASN A 27 28.41 25.21 9.01
CA ASN A 27 27.15 25.83 8.62
C ASN A 27 25.98 24.82 8.67
N LYS A 28 25.05 25.00 9.62
CA LYS A 28 23.82 24.21 9.76
C LYS A 28 22.85 24.40 8.60
N GLN A 29 23.03 25.43 7.77
CA GLN A 29 22.20 25.67 6.58
C GLN A 29 22.38 24.54 5.55
N ALA A 30 23.54 23.88 5.51
CA ALA A 30 23.76 22.72 4.64
C ALA A 30 22.89 21.49 5.01
N TYR A 31 22.38 21.43 6.24
CA TYR A 31 21.48 20.37 6.72
C TYR A 31 20.01 20.83 6.82
N LYS A 32 19.77 22.16 6.74
CA LYS A 32 18.45 22.77 6.93
C LYS A 32 17.93 23.46 5.67
N GLU A 33 18.36 22.99 4.50
CA GLU A 33 17.67 23.15 3.24
C GLU A 33 16.72 21.94 3.12
N SER A 34 15.49 21.95 3.63
CA SER A 34 14.43 22.86 3.24
C SER A 34 13.19 22.58 4.11
N ARG A 35 12.42 23.60 4.48
CA ARG A 35 11.04 23.42 4.98
C ARG A 35 10.19 22.58 4.00
N TRP A 36 10.57 22.58 2.72
CA TRP A 36 10.04 21.68 1.70
C TRP A 36 10.28 20.21 2.00
N THR A 37 11.29 19.76 2.77
CA THR A 37 11.46 18.33 3.11
C THR A 37 10.26 17.77 3.86
N ILE A 38 9.59 18.58 4.70
CA ILE A 38 8.38 18.16 5.43
C ILE A 38 7.23 17.85 4.48
N VAL A 39 7.17 18.49 3.30
CA VAL A 39 6.12 18.30 2.30
C VAL A 39 6.57 17.37 1.18
N ALA A 40 7.82 17.48 0.74
CA ALA A 40 8.44 16.67 -0.30
C ALA A 40 8.60 15.21 0.14
N LEU A 41 8.94 14.95 1.41
CA LEU A 41 9.05 13.58 1.93
C LEU A 41 7.69 12.84 1.88
N PRO A 42 6.59 13.35 2.46
CA PRO A 42 5.30 12.68 2.35
C PRO A 42 4.79 12.63 0.91
N LEU A 43 4.99 13.68 0.10
CA LEU A 43 4.60 13.65 -1.32
C LEU A 43 5.37 12.58 -2.11
N LEU A 44 6.68 12.43 -1.89
CA LEU A 44 7.50 11.41 -2.53
C LEU A 44 7.05 10.01 -2.10
N CYS A 45 6.83 9.79 -0.80
CA CYS A 45 6.31 8.53 -0.28
C CYS A 45 4.92 8.20 -0.88
N LEU A 46 4.02 9.18 -0.94
CA LEU A 46 2.66 9.02 -1.46
C LEU A 46 2.68 8.73 -2.97
N CYS A 47 3.52 9.43 -3.74
CA CYS A 47 3.75 9.14 -5.16
C CYS A 47 4.28 7.73 -5.39
N MET A 48 5.27 7.28 -4.60
CA MET A 48 5.82 5.92 -4.71
C MET A 48 4.76 4.85 -4.38
N VAL A 49 3.94 5.08 -3.36
CA VAL A 49 2.83 4.18 -3.00
C VAL A 49 1.79 4.11 -4.13
N ILE A 50 1.40 5.25 -4.71
CA ILE A 50 0.47 5.28 -5.85
C ILE A 50 1.05 4.53 -7.07
N LEU A 51 2.34 4.69 -7.37
CA LEU A 51 2.98 3.94 -8.45
C LEU A 51 3.01 2.44 -8.18
N ILE A 52 3.30 2.02 -6.95
CA ILE A 52 3.28 0.59 -6.58
C ILE A 52 1.86 0.03 -6.68
N ILE A 53 0.84 0.74 -6.20
CA ILE A 53 -0.57 0.34 -6.33
C ILE A 53 -0.98 0.31 -7.80
N GLY A 54 -0.55 1.29 -8.60
CA GLY A 54 -0.77 1.35 -10.04
C GLY A 54 -0.13 0.16 -10.76
N LEU A 55 1.12 -0.18 -10.44
CA LEU A 55 1.83 -1.31 -11.02
C LEU A 55 1.23 -2.64 -10.59
N THR A 56 0.91 -2.82 -9.31
CA THR A 56 0.26 -4.05 -8.82
C THR A 56 -1.13 -4.22 -9.41
N SER A 57 -1.95 -3.18 -9.44
CA SER A 57 -3.27 -3.21 -10.09
C SER A 57 -3.18 -3.40 -11.60
N MET A 58 -2.15 -2.84 -12.27
CA MET A 58 -1.88 -3.06 -13.69
C MET A 58 -1.41 -4.49 -13.96
N ILE A 59 -0.54 -5.04 -13.12
CA ILE A 59 -0.10 -6.45 -13.19
C ILE A 59 -1.28 -7.38 -12.90
N LEU A 60 -2.09 -7.08 -11.88
CA LEU A 60 -3.30 -7.83 -11.54
C LEU A 60 -4.34 -7.70 -12.64
N SER A 61 -4.49 -6.53 -13.26
CA SER A 61 -5.39 -6.30 -14.39
C SER A 61 -4.84 -6.88 -15.67
N ALA A 62 -3.53 -7.01 -15.85
CA ALA A 62 -2.93 -7.72 -16.97
C ALA A 62 -3.07 -9.24 -16.79
N LYS A 63 -2.90 -9.74 -15.55
CA LYS A 63 -3.16 -11.14 -15.19
C LYS A 63 -4.67 -11.46 -15.20
N LYS A 64 -5.53 -10.50 -14.81
CA LYS A 64 -7.00 -10.60 -14.84
C LYS A 64 -7.55 -10.39 -16.24
N LYS A 65 -6.93 -9.53 -17.06
CA LYS A 65 -7.24 -9.38 -18.49
C LYS A 65 -6.89 -10.65 -19.25
N ARG A 66 -5.81 -11.34 -18.85
CA ARG A 66 -5.53 -12.72 -19.29
C ARG A 66 -6.53 -13.78 -18.78
N GLN A 67 -7.39 -13.47 -17.79
CA GLN A 67 -8.48 -14.36 -17.34
C GLN A 67 -9.87 -13.94 -17.82
N SER A 68 -10.04 -12.73 -18.37
CA SER A 68 -11.30 -12.25 -18.95
C SER A 68 -11.43 -12.52 -20.45
N GLU A 69 -10.39 -13.08 -21.08
CA GLU A 69 -10.48 -13.77 -22.36
C GLU A 69 -10.63 -15.28 -22.03
N GLY A 70 -11.81 -15.84 -22.26
CA GLY A 70 -12.34 -16.95 -21.46
C GLY A 70 -11.77 -18.35 -21.70
N VAL A 71 -11.88 -19.17 -20.65
CA VAL A 71 -12.52 -20.49 -20.73
C VAL A 71 -13.44 -20.60 -19.51
N TYR A 72 -14.70 -20.20 -19.66
CA TYR A 72 -15.75 -20.66 -18.74
C TYR A 72 -15.82 -22.17 -18.90
N SER A 73 -15.36 -22.92 -17.89
CA SER A 73 -15.35 -24.39 -17.89
C SER A 73 -16.62 -24.90 -17.20
N PRO A 74 -17.66 -25.32 -17.95
CA PRO A 74 -18.96 -25.71 -17.40
C PRO A 74 -18.94 -26.98 -16.55
N SER A 75 -17.85 -27.77 -16.59
CA SER A 75 -17.76 -29.09 -15.96
C SER A 75 -17.88 -29.11 -14.43
N THR A 76 -17.50 -28.04 -13.73
CA THR A 76 -17.62 -27.97 -12.26
C THR A 76 -19.03 -27.63 -11.79
N GLN A 77 -19.85 -27.01 -12.65
CA GLN A 77 -21.24 -26.70 -12.35
C GLN A 77 -22.15 -27.93 -12.59
N GLU A 78 -21.80 -28.79 -13.55
CA GLU A 78 -22.49 -30.07 -13.80
C GLU A 78 -22.33 -31.07 -12.63
N LEU A 79 -21.17 -31.13 -11.97
CA LEU A 79 -20.91 -32.03 -10.84
C LEU A 79 -21.58 -31.58 -9.53
N ALA A 80 -21.74 -30.28 -9.32
CA ALA A 80 -22.42 -29.74 -8.14
C ALA A 80 -23.95 -29.71 -8.29
N GLY A 81 -24.47 -29.56 -9.52
CA GLY A 81 -25.90 -29.57 -9.81
C GLY A 81 -26.54 -30.97 -9.79
N ALA A 82 -25.79 -32.03 -10.06
CA ALA A 82 -26.29 -33.41 -10.03
C ALA A 82 -26.48 -33.99 -8.61
N ARG A 83 -26.06 -33.26 -7.57
CA ARG A 83 -26.18 -33.67 -6.15
C ARG A 83 -27.13 -32.78 -5.36
N LEU A 84 -28.16 -32.22 -6.02
CA LEU A 84 -29.38 -31.87 -5.31
C LEU A 84 -30.25 -33.12 -5.28
N GLU A 85 -30.50 -33.57 -4.06
CA GLU A 85 -31.29 -34.74 -3.72
C GLU A 85 -32.61 -34.75 -4.50
N MET A 86 -32.80 -35.75 -5.37
CA MET A 86 -34.14 -36.19 -5.75
C MET A 86 -34.74 -36.89 -4.51
N ASP A 87 -35.14 -36.12 -3.52
CA ASP A 87 -36.06 -36.62 -2.50
C ASP A 87 -37.44 -36.75 -3.16
N SER A 88 -37.66 -37.98 -3.64
CA SER A 88 -38.96 -38.66 -3.67
C SER A 88 -40.21 -37.76 -3.81
N MET A 89 -40.48 -37.31 -5.03
CA MET A 89 -41.84 -36.98 -5.45
C MET A 89 -42.32 -37.95 -6.52
N LEU A 90 -42.42 -39.24 -6.15
CA LEU A 90 -43.38 -40.11 -6.84
C LEU A 90 -44.76 -39.83 -6.24
N LYS A 91 -45.43 -38.77 -6.75
CA LYS A 91 -46.87 -38.60 -6.53
C LYS A 91 -47.56 -39.76 -7.27
N VAL A 92 -47.84 -40.84 -6.54
CA VAL A 92 -48.59 -41.99 -7.04
C VAL A 92 -50.00 -41.50 -7.42
N PRO A 93 -50.51 -41.77 -8.63
CA PRO A 93 -51.86 -41.39 -9.03
C PRO A 93 -52.87 -42.12 -8.15
N PRO A 94 -53.94 -41.46 -7.65
CA PRO A 94 -54.95 -42.15 -6.87
C PRO A 94 -55.68 -43.19 -7.74
N GLU A 95 -55.76 -44.42 -7.24
CA GLU A 95 -56.56 -45.51 -7.80
C GLU A 95 -58.04 -45.12 -7.74
N GLU A 96 -58.64 -44.97 -8.91
CA GLU A 96 -60.07 -44.76 -9.08
C GLU A 96 -60.79 -46.09 -8.85
N ARG A 97 -61.31 -46.28 -7.62
CA ARG A 97 -62.18 -47.43 -7.32
C ARG A 97 -63.54 -47.22 -7.99
N LEU A 98 -63.79 -48.00 -9.04
CA LEU A 98 -65.11 -48.21 -9.63
C LEU A 98 -66.05 -48.83 -8.57
N ILE A 99 -67.21 -48.19 -8.37
CA ILE A 99 -68.44 -48.81 -7.88
C ILE A 99 -69.46 -48.67 -9.01
#